data_AF-A0A251TPH4-F1
#
_entry.id   AF-A0A251TPH4-F1
#
_cell.length_a   1.000
_cell.length_b   1.000
_cell.length_c   1.000
_cell.angle_alpha   90.00
_cell.angle_beta   90.00
_cell.angle_gamma   90.00
#
_symmetry.space_group_name_H-M   'P 1'
#
loop_
_entity.id
_entity.type
_entity.pdbx_description
1 polymer ?
#
loop_
_entity_poly.entity_id
_entity_poly.type
_entity_poly.pdbx_seq_one_letter_code
_entity_poly.pdbx_strand_id
1 'polypeptide(L)'
;MNINQFLEAAVARYKGFMHLIKRNKERNITCFCVPTYDIDLIWHTHQLHPASYSNDLMTSLGKILEHDDTDQNRGKGQKLDIGFSKIIKQWEALFGPRYWKAGAMYRGSTPSPQITSFRS
;
A
#
# COMPACT_ATOMS: atom_id res chain seq x y z
N MET A 1 -22.02 4.21 -1.65
CA MET A 1 -20.78 4.76 -1.07
C MET A 1 -20.41 5.98 -1.90
N ASN A 2 -20.34 7.16 -1.30
CA ASN A 2 -19.93 8.38 -2.00
C ASN A 2 -18.42 8.28 -2.30
N ILE A 3 -17.99 8.60 -3.53
CA ILE A 3 -16.58 8.51 -3.93
C ILE A 3 -15.66 9.37 -3.06
N ASN A 4 -16.16 10.51 -2.57
CA ASN A 4 -15.41 11.40 -1.68
C ASN A 4 -15.11 10.72 -0.34
N GLN A 5 -16.08 9.99 0.22
CA GLN A 5 -15.89 9.22 1.46
C GLN A 5 -14.85 8.10 1.27
N PHE A 6 -14.78 7.51 0.09
CA PHE A 6 -13.76 6.50 -0.21
C PHE A 6 -12.36 7.11 -0.24
N LEU A 7 -12.20 8.23 -0.94
CA LEU A 7 -10.91 8.93 -1.06
C LEU A 7 -10.43 9.50 0.29
N GLU A 8 -11.31 10.11 1.07
CA GLU A 8 -10.97 10.59 2.42
C GLU A 8 -10.48 9.46 3.32
N ALA A 9 -11.16 8.30 3.27
CA ALA A 9 -10.75 7.12 4.01
C ALA A 9 -9.40 6.56 3.50
N ALA A 10 -9.14 6.60 2.19
CA ALA A 10 -7.86 6.19 1.61
C ALA A 10 -6.72 7.11 2.08
N VAL A 11 -6.94 8.44 2.09
CA VAL A 11 -5.98 9.42 2.61
C VAL A 11 -5.70 9.18 4.09
N ALA A 12 -6.73 8.93 4.91
CA ALA A 12 -6.54 8.62 6.33
C ALA A 12 -5.71 7.34 6.52
N ARG A 13 -5.96 6.31 5.71
CA ARG A 13 -5.20 5.04 5.75
C ARG A 13 -3.76 5.22 5.29
N TYR A 14 -3.50 6.04 4.27
CA TYR A 14 -2.15 6.39 3.85
C TYR A 14 -1.37 7.10 4.97
N LYS A 15 -1.99 8.06 5.66
CA LYS A 15 -1.37 8.70 6.85
C LYS A 15 -1.08 7.69 7.95
N GLY A 16 -2.01 6.76 8.21
CA GLY A 16 -1.81 5.66 9.15
C GLY A 16 -0.65 4.74 8.75
N PHE A 17 -0.50 4.44 7.46
CA PHE A 17 0.59 3.64 6.92
C PHE A 17 1.96 4.31 7.14
N MET A 18 2.05 5.62 6.88
CA MET A 18 3.26 6.40 7.16
C MET A 18 3.59 6.42 8.66
N HIS A 19 2.57 6.56 9.52
CA HIS A 19 2.75 6.48 10.96
C HIS A 19 3.27 5.11 11.42
N LEU A 20 2.73 4.01 10.87
CA LEU A 20 3.20 2.66 11.16
C LEU A 20 4.68 2.47 10.78
N ILE A 21 5.08 2.94 9.59
CA ILE A 21 6.48 2.87 9.15
C ILE A 21 7.38 3.66 10.10
N LYS A 22 6.96 4.86 10.51
CA LYS A 22 7.66 5.67 11.51
C LYS A 22 7.85 4.89 12.82
N ARG A 23 6.77 4.31 13.35
CA ARG A 23 6.82 3.53 14.60
C ARG A 23 7.72 2.31 14.52
N ASN A 24 7.73 1.61 13.38
CA ASN A 24 8.65 0.51 13.16
C ASN A 24 10.11 0.99 13.17
N LYS A 25 10.40 2.11 12.50
CA LYS A 25 11.74 2.72 12.52
C LYS A 25 12.17 3.11 13.94
N GLU A 26 11.31 3.78 14.70
CA GLU A 26 11.55 4.16 16.10
C GLU A 26 11.87 2.95 16.99
N ARG A 27 11.31 1.77 16.68
CA ARG A 27 11.51 0.51 17.39
C ARG A 27 12.63 -0.36 16.81
N ASN A 28 13.37 0.12 15.82
CA ASN A 28 14.38 -0.65 15.07
C ASN A 28 13.83 -1.95 14.43
N ILE A 29 12.57 -1.94 14.01
CA ILE A 29 11.92 -3.06 13.33
C ILE A 29 12.08 -2.87 11.82
N THR A 30 12.88 -3.73 11.19
CA THR A 30 12.95 -3.80 9.73
C THR A 30 11.80 -4.65 9.19
N CYS A 31 10.88 -4.02 8.46
CA CYS A 31 9.75 -4.70 7.84
C CYS A 31 9.53 -4.19 6.41
N PHE A 32 9.26 -5.13 5.50
CA PHE A 32 8.71 -4.81 4.18
C PHE A 32 7.21 -4.56 4.32
N CYS A 33 6.80 -3.30 4.22
CA CYS A 33 5.43 -2.86 4.42
C CYS A 33 4.69 -2.86 3.08
N VAL A 34 3.82 -3.84 2.86
CA VAL A 34 3.04 -3.95 1.62
C VAL A 34 1.78 -3.07 1.71
N PRO A 35 1.61 -2.07 0.84
CA PRO A 35 0.40 -1.24 0.83
C PRO A 35 -0.80 -2.04 0.29
N THR A 36 -2.00 -1.62 0.67
CA THR A 36 -3.24 -2.02 -0.02
C THR A 36 -3.50 -1.05 -1.18
N TYR A 37 -4.33 -1.40 -2.15
CA TYR A 37 -4.46 -0.58 -3.38
C TYR A 37 -4.96 0.84 -3.15
N ASP A 38 -5.80 1.06 -2.13
CA ASP A 38 -6.25 2.41 -1.80
C ASP A 38 -5.12 3.25 -1.19
N ILE A 39 -4.27 2.64 -0.37
CA ILE A 39 -3.06 3.28 0.19
C ILE A 39 -2.04 3.56 -0.92
N ASP A 40 -1.81 2.58 -1.79
CA ASP A 40 -0.83 2.64 -2.87
C ASP A 40 -1.18 3.71 -3.91
N LEU A 41 -2.47 3.84 -4.26
CA LEU A 41 -2.96 4.91 -5.13
C LEU A 41 -2.67 6.31 -4.55
N ILE A 42 -2.94 6.53 -3.26
CA ILE A 42 -2.64 7.82 -2.61
C ILE A 42 -1.13 8.04 -2.53
N TRP A 43 -0.35 6.99 -2.28
CA TRP A 43 1.11 7.08 -2.25
C TRP A 43 1.67 7.52 -3.61
N HIS A 44 1.26 6.87 -4.70
CA HIS A 44 1.64 7.29 -6.05
C HIS A 44 1.23 8.72 -6.35
N THR A 45 0.03 9.13 -5.95
CA THR A 45 -0.44 10.51 -6.12
C THR A 45 0.45 11.51 -5.37
N HIS A 46 0.94 11.15 -4.18
CA HIS A 46 1.88 11.98 -3.43
C HIS A 46 3.24 12.07 -4.14
N GLN A 47 3.74 10.97 -4.72
CA GLN A 47 5.00 10.96 -5.47
C GLN A 47 4.99 11.87 -6.71
N LEU A 48 3.82 12.15 -7.31
CA LEU A 48 3.67 13.12 -8.41
C LEU A 48 4.02 14.55 -7.99
N HIS A 49 4.11 14.84 -6.69
CA HIS A 49 4.51 16.13 -6.13
C HIS A 49 5.86 15.98 -5.40
N PRO A 50 6.99 15.86 -6.12
CA PRO A 50 8.26 15.39 -5.56
C PRO A 50 8.82 16.29 -4.45
N ALA A 51 8.63 17.61 -4.54
CA ALA A 51 9.05 18.55 -3.51
C ALA A 51 8.29 18.32 -2.19
N SER A 52 6.96 18.21 -2.26
CA SER A 52 6.10 17.93 -1.10
C SER A 52 6.39 16.53 -0.54
N TYR A 53 6.49 15.52 -1.41
CA TYR A 53 6.81 14.15 -1.02
C TYR A 53 8.13 14.05 -0.26
N SER A 54 9.19 14.67 -0.80
CA SER A 54 10.50 14.71 -0.15
C SER A 54 10.43 15.40 1.21
N ASN A 55 9.82 16.59 1.27
CA ASN A 55 9.70 17.36 2.51
C ASN A 55 8.92 16.58 3.59
N ASP A 56 7.78 16.01 3.23
CA ASP A 56 6.91 15.30 4.17
C ASP A 56 7.57 14.02 4.70
N LEU A 57 8.25 13.26 3.84
CA LEU A 57 8.96 12.05 4.25
C LEU A 57 10.24 12.35 5.03
N MET A 58 10.98 13.39 4.67
CA MET A 58 12.14 13.82 5.45
C MET A 58 11.71 14.32 6.84
N THR A 59 10.63 15.08 6.93
CA THR A 59 10.10 15.57 8.21
C THR A 59 9.54 14.44 9.07
N SER A 60 8.79 13.51 8.46
CA SER A 60 8.07 12.48 9.22
C SER A 60 8.92 11.24 9.52
N LEU A 61 9.77 10.84 8.58
CA LEU A 61 10.53 9.59 8.60
C LEU A 61 12.04 9.80 8.61
N GLY A 62 12.55 11.00 8.31
CA GLY A 62 13.99 11.28 8.18
C GLY A 62 14.66 10.57 7.00
N LYS A 63 13.87 10.05 6.05
CA LYS A 63 14.35 9.44 4.80
C LYS A 63 13.21 9.38 3.79
N ILE A 64 13.57 9.39 2.50
CA ILE A 64 12.64 9.09 1.42
C ILE A 64 12.36 7.57 1.44
N LEU A 65 11.11 7.20 1.19
CA LEU A 65 10.73 5.81 0.95
C LEU A 65 10.84 5.53 -0.54
N GLU A 66 11.66 4.56 -0.87
CA GLU A 66 11.73 3.98 -2.20
C GLU A 66 10.53 3.06 -2.40
N HIS A 67 9.89 3.19 -3.57
CA HIS A 67 8.81 2.33 -3.99
C HIS A 67 9.38 1.37 -5.03
N ASP A 68 9.50 0.10 -4.67
CA ASP A 68 9.99 -0.98 -5.55
C ASP A 68 8.85 -1.97 -5.80
N ASP A 69 8.23 -1.79 -6.96
CA ASP A 69 7.06 -2.56 -7.41
C ASP A 69 7.41 -3.64 -8.44
N THR A 70 8.69 -3.98 -8.56
CA THR A 70 9.16 -4.99 -9.53
C THR A 70 8.76 -6.41 -9.13
N ASP A 71 8.52 -6.66 -7.84
CA ASP A 71 8.09 -7.96 -7.32
C ASP A 71 6.58 -8.13 -7.40
N GLN A 72 6.13 -8.95 -8.35
CA GLN A 72 4.72 -9.30 -8.51
C GLN A 72 4.37 -10.69 -7.92
N ASN A 73 5.33 -11.39 -7.31
CA ASN A 73 5.12 -12.75 -6.85
C ASN A 73 4.31 -12.78 -5.54
N ARG A 74 3.00 -13.02 -5.68
CA ARG A 74 2.04 -13.13 -4.57
C ARG A 74 1.85 -14.56 -4.06
N GLY A 75 2.74 -15.48 -4.40
CA GLY A 75 2.72 -16.85 -3.89
C GLY A 75 2.83 -16.91 -2.36
N LYS A 76 2.26 -17.95 -1.75
CA LYS A 76 2.37 -18.18 -0.30
C LYS A 76 3.84 -18.35 0.12
N GLY A 77 4.25 -17.69 1.20
CA GLY A 77 5.63 -17.70 1.69
C GLY A 77 6.61 -16.82 0.90
N GLN A 78 6.14 -16.08 -0.11
CA GLN A 78 6.97 -15.12 -0.85
C GLN A 78 7.07 -13.78 -0.12
N LYS A 79 7.97 -12.90 -0.57
CA LYS A 79 8.25 -11.59 0.04
C LYS A 79 6.98 -10.77 0.27
N LEU A 80 6.09 -10.70 -0.72
CA LEU A 80 4.81 -9.98 -0.63
C LEU A 80 3.87 -10.61 0.41
N ASP A 81 3.74 -11.94 0.45
CA ASP A 81 2.87 -12.65 1.41
C ASP A 81 3.35 -12.49 2.86
N ILE A 82 4.67 -12.65 3.08
CA ILE A 82 5.30 -12.47 4.40
C ILE A 82 5.19 -11.01 4.85
N GLY A 83 5.50 -10.06 3.98
CA GLY A 83 5.41 -8.63 4.27
C GLY A 83 3.98 -8.20 4.59
N PHE A 84 3.02 -8.67 3.80
CA PHE A 84 1.59 -8.40 4.02
C PHE A 84 1.09 -8.97 5.35
N SER A 85 1.47 -10.21 5.68
CA SER A 85 1.12 -10.83 6.96
C SER A 85 1.69 -10.08 8.16
N LYS A 86 2.91 -9.54 8.05
CA LYS A 86 3.54 -8.74 9.11
C LYS A 86 2.83 -7.42 9.32
N ILE A 87 2.53 -6.68 8.25
CA ILE A 87 1.90 -5.37 8.37
C ILE A 87 0.48 -5.46 8.89
N ILE A 88 -0.28 -6.51 8.56
CA ILE A 88 -1.62 -6.74 9.16
C ILE A 88 -1.51 -6.76 10.69
N LYS A 89 -0.61 -7.59 11.24
CA LYS A 89 -0.45 -7.73 12.68
C LYS A 89 -0.06 -6.41 13.35
N GLN A 90 0.84 -5.66 12.73
CA GLN A 90 1.29 -4.37 13.26
C GLN A 90 0.19 -3.30 13.19
N TRP A 91 -0.56 -3.29 12.09
CA TRP A 91 -1.67 -2.37 11.89
C TRP A 91 -2.79 -2.61 12.90
N GLU A 92 -3.20 -3.87 13.07
CA GLU A 92 -4.23 -4.26 14.05
C GLU A 92 -3.80 -3.91 15.47
N ALA A 93 -2.53 -4.14 15.82
CA ALA A 93 -1.99 -3.77 17.13
C ALA A 93 -1.95 -2.24 17.36
N LEU A 94 -1.77 -1.45 16.31
CA LEU A 94 -1.61 0.01 16.42
C LEU A 94 -2.93 0.77 16.33
N PHE A 95 -3.84 0.32 15.49
CA PHE A 95 -5.06 1.05 15.15
C PHE A 95 -6.34 0.32 15.55
N GLY A 96 -6.32 -1.01 15.63
CA GLY A 96 -7.48 -1.86 15.94
C GLY A 96 -8.16 -2.47 14.70
N PRO A 97 -8.78 -1.68 13.80
CA PRO A 97 -9.46 -2.20 12.61
C PRO A 97 -8.54 -2.98 11.66
N ARG A 98 -9.17 -3.84 10.85
CA ARG A 98 -8.49 -4.67 9.85
C ARG A 98 -7.73 -3.81 8.84
N TYR A 99 -6.52 -4.27 8.51
CA TYR A 99 -5.71 -3.59 7.51
C TYR A 99 -6.28 -3.71 6.11
N TRP A 100 -6.85 -4.87 5.74
CA TRP A 100 -7.49 -5.05 4.43
C TRP A 100 -8.85 -4.35 4.35
N LYS A 101 -9.20 -3.86 3.16
CA LYS A 101 -10.48 -3.20 2.87
C LYS A 101 -11.10 -3.77 1.60
N ALA A 102 -12.41 -4.00 1.61
CA ALA A 102 -13.12 -4.48 0.43
C ALA A 102 -12.91 -3.51 -0.76
N GLY A 103 -12.54 -4.04 -1.93
CA GLY A 103 -12.18 -3.21 -3.09
C GLY A 103 -10.71 -2.81 -3.17
N ALA A 104 -9.93 -2.93 -2.10
CA ALA A 104 -8.53 -2.49 -2.05
C ALA A 104 -7.51 -3.65 -2.03
N MET A 105 -7.97 -4.87 -2.35
CA MET A 105 -7.15 -6.08 -2.32
C MET A 105 -7.03 -6.70 -3.72
N TYR A 106 -5.91 -7.38 -3.96
CA TYR A 106 -5.69 -8.19 -5.17
C TYR A 106 -6.81 -9.22 -5.36
N ARG A 107 -7.31 -9.35 -6.59
CA ARG A 107 -8.45 -10.21 -6.94
C ARG A 107 -8.10 -11.34 -7.92
N GLY A 108 -6.81 -11.63 -8.09
CA GLY A 108 -6.34 -12.59 -9.08
C GLY A 108 -5.83 -11.92 -10.35
N SER A 109 -5.28 -12.74 -11.24
CA SER A 109 -4.69 -12.29 -12.49
C SER A 109 -5.76 -11.68 -13.39
N THR A 110 -5.36 -10.73 -14.24
CA THR A 110 -6.22 -10.24 -15.32
C THR A 110 -6.69 -11.42 -16.17
N PRO A 111 -8.00 -11.50 -16.51
CA PRO A 111 -8.48 -12.53 -17.41
C PRO A 111 -7.72 -12.50 -18.74
N SER A 112 -7.53 -13.66 -19.35
CA SER A 112 -6.94 -13.73 -20.69
C SER A 112 -7.78 -12.90 -21.68
N PRO A 113 -7.15 -12.05 -22.52
CA PRO A 113 -7.88 -11.34 -23.56
C PRO A 113 -8.66 -12.32 -24.42
N GLN A 114 -9.98 -12.17 -24.49
CA GLN A 114 -10.79 -12.95 -25.44
C GLN A 114 -10.57 -12.36 -26.83
N ILE A 115 -9.63 -12.93 -27.58
CA ILE A 115 -9.47 -12.60 -29.01
C ILE A 115 -10.64 -13.26 -29.75
N THR A 116 -11.73 -12.53 -29.95
CA THR A 116 -12.76 -12.93 -30.89
C THR A 116 -12.23 -12.70 -32.30
N SER A 117 -11.81 -13.76 -32.99
CA SER A 117 -11.50 -13.64 -34.41
C SER A 117 -12.79 -13.32 -35.15
N PHE A 118 -12.97 -12.07 -35.57
CA PHE A 118 -13.92 -11.77 -36.63
C PHE A 118 -13.35 -12.35 -37.92
N ARG A 119 -13.86 -13.52 -38.32
CA ARG A 119 -13.68 -14.01 -39.69
C ARG A 119 -14.60 -13.17 -40.57
N SER A 120 -14.00 -12.32 -41.41
CA SER A 120 -14.63 -11.67 -42.56
C SER A 120 -15.01 -12.68 -43.63
#